data_AF-C1JZU3-F1
#
_entry.id   AF-C1JZU3-F1
#
_cell.length_a   1.000
_cell.length_b   1.000
_cell.length_c   1.000
_cell.angle_alpha   90.00
_cell.angle_beta   90.00
_cell.angle_gamma   90.00
#
_symmetry.space_group_name_H-M   'P 1'
#
loop_
_entity.id
_entity.type
_entity.pdbx_description
1 polymer ?
#
loop_
_entity_poly.entity_id
_entity_poly.type
_entity_poly.pdbx_seq_one_letter_code
_entity_poly.pdbx_strand_id
1 'polypeptide(L)'
;AIVISERLVKDDVLTSLTINEYVAQCLSTKNGDEQITRDIPNVSDANKRYLDENGIIMVGAEVKEGDVLVGKVSPKGQVEVSPEEKLFKAIFPESVQNVRDSSLKLPHGGDGIVSCVKRFSIANGNELNDGVIEMIKVYVVQKRKIQIGDKLAGRHGNKGVISKVVPVADMPHLEDGTP
;
A
#
# COMPACT_ATOMS: atom_id res chain seq x y z
N ALA A 1 18.38 26.76 7.41
CA ALA A 1 18.36 25.29 7.54
C ALA A 1 18.38 24.93 9.03
N ILE A 2 17.73 23.85 9.45
CA ILE A 2 17.63 23.44 10.85
C ILE A 2 18.47 22.18 11.05
N VAL A 3 19.22 22.12 12.15
CA VAL A 3 19.92 20.93 12.60
C VAL A 3 19.14 20.36 13.78
N ILE A 4 18.94 19.04 13.80
CA ILE A 4 18.25 18.36 14.90
C ILE A 4 19.15 17.31 15.54
N SER A 5 18.99 17.10 16.84
CA SER A 5 19.65 16.02 17.57
C SER A 5 19.02 14.67 17.20
N GLU A 6 19.86 13.66 17.01
CA GLU A 6 19.46 12.26 16.81
C GLU A 6 18.58 11.74 17.96
N ARG A 7 18.70 12.34 19.16
CA ARG A 7 17.83 12.05 20.30
C ARG A 7 16.34 12.16 19.94
N LEU A 8 15.96 13.16 19.14
CA LEU A 8 14.57 13.37 18.72
C LEU A 8 14.03 12.24 17.83
N VAL A 9 14.91 11.55 17.10
CA VAL A 9 14.57 10.38 16.27
C VAL A 9 14.51 9.10 17.10
N LYS A 10 15.39 8.97 18.11
CA LYS A 10 15.44 7.82 19.03
C LYS A 10 14.24 7.79 19.97
N ASP A 11 13.91 8.94 20.55
CA ASP A 11 12.82 9.09 21.53
C ASP A 11 11.45 9.28 20.86
N ASP A 12 11.36 9.16 19.53
CA ASP A 12 10.14 9.33 18.73
C ASP A 12 9.39 10.68 18.94
N VAL A 13 10.06 11.72 19.45
CA VAL A 13 9.46 13.01 19.85
C VAL A 13 8.67 13.69 18.73
N LEU A 14 9.20 13.66 17.51
CA LEU A 14 8.59 14.27 16.33
C LEU A 14 8.15 13.20 15.32
N THR A 15 7.54 12.13 15.81
CA THR A 15 6.99 11.07 14.96
C THR A 15 5.51 11.33 14.70
N SER A 16 5.09 11.22 13.44
CA SER A 16 3.68 11.26 13.07
C SER A 16 3.17 9.89 12.67
N LEU A 17 1.91 9.65 12.95
CA LEU A 17 1.15 8.52 12.41
C LEU A 17 0.21 9.07 11.34
N THR A 18 0.32 8.54 10.13
CA THR A 18 -0.58 8.88 9.02
C THR A 18 -1.37 7.64 8.65
N ILE A 19 -2.69 7.77 8.56
CA ILE A 19 -3.57 6.69 8.14
C ILE A 19 -4.00 6.96 6.71
N ASN A 20 -3.63 6.07 5.81
CA ASN A 20 -4.00 6.13 4.40
C ASN A 20 -5.14 5.13 4.14
N GLU A 21 -6.20 5.59 3.48
CA GLU A 21 -7.30 4.75 3.01
C GLU A 21 -7.04 4.35 1.55
N TYR A 22 -6.96 3.05 1.30
CA TYR A 22 -6.90 2.49 -0.05
C TYR A 22 -8.20 1.75 -0.35
N VAL A 23 -8.77 1.97 -1.53
CA VAL A 23 -10.09 1.44 -1.91
C VAL A 23 -9.96 0.60 -3.17
N ALA A 24 -10.45 -0.64 -3.10
CA ALA A 24 -10.64 -1.51 -4.25
C ALA A 24 -12.14 -1.70 -4.50
N GLN A 25 -12.57 -1.53 -5.75
CA GLN A 25 -13.95 -1.77 -6.18
C GLN A 25 -13.95 -2.88 -7.22
N CYS A 26 -14.91 -3.80 -7.08
CA CYS A 26 -15.19 -4.85 -8.05
C CYS A 26 -16.42 -4.46 -8.85
N LEU A 27 -16.23 -4.34 -10.14
CA LEU A 27 -17.25 -3.87 -11.06
C LEU A 27 -17.84 -5.05 -11.84
N SER A 28 -19.14 -4.99 -12.12
CA SER A 28 -19.75 -5.84 -13.13
C SER A 28 -19.42 -5.27 -14.52
N THR A 29 -18.76 -6.06 -15.35
CA THR A 29 -18.41 -5.65 -16.72
C THR A 29 -19.18 -6.49 -17.74
N LYS A 30 -19.27 -5.99 -18.98
CA LYS A 30 -19.91 -6.73 -20.08
C LYS A 30 -19.24 -8.08 -20.40
N ASN A 31 -17.96 -8.22 -20.06
CA ASN A 31 -17.16 -9.42 -20.34
C ASN A 31 -17.13 -10.40 -19.15
N GLY A 32 -17.89 -10.11 -18.09
CA GLY A 32 -17.91 -10.86 -16.84
C GLY A 32 -17.59 -9.98 -15.64
N ASP A 33 -17.92 -10.48 -14.46
CA ASP A 33 -17.73 -9.76 -13.22
C ASP A 33 -16.26 -9.81 -12.77
N GLU A 34 -15.76 -8.70 -12.22
CA GLU A 34 -14.49 -8.70 -11.53
C GLU A 34 -14.59 -9.52 -10.23
N GLN A 35 -13.54 -10.28 -9.92
CA GLN A 35 -13.50 -11.16 -8.76
C GLN A 35 -12.32 -10.82 -7.86
N ILE A 36 -12.54 -10.95 -6.56
CA ILE A 36 -11.48 -10.86 -5.54
C ILE A 36 -10.99 -12.27 -5.29
N THR A 37 -9.68 -12.48 -5.46
CA THR A 37 -9.06 -13.79 -5.33
C THR A 37 -7.58 -13.66 -5.00
N ARG A 38 -7.05 -14.66 -4.30
CA ARG A 38 -5.62 -14.82 -4.06
C ARG A 38 -4.87 -15.27 -5.34
N ASP A 39 -5.57 -15.93 -6.26
CA ASP A 39 -4.99 -16.44 -7.49
C ASP A 39 -4.90 -15.34 -8.56
N ILE A 40 -3.84 -14.54 -8.45
CA ILE A 40 -3.56 -13.41 -9.34
C ILE A 40 -2.47 -13.81 -10.34
N PRO A 41 -2.71 -13.70 -11.66
CA PRO A 41 -1.71 -14.02 -12.67
C PRO A 41 -0.54 -13.01 -12.62
N ASN A 42 0.68 -13.47 -12.92
CA ASN A 42 1.89 -12.64 -13.06
C ASN A 42 2.31 -11.85 -11.80
N VAL A 43 1.92 -12.29 -10.61
CA VAL A 43 2.35 -11.70 -9.33
C VAL A 43 3.19 -12.71 -8.56
N SER A 44 4.33 -12.26 -8.03
CA SER A 44 5.25 -13.07 -7.23
C SER A 44 4.63 -13.51 -5.90
N ASP A 45 5.04 -14.67 -5.38
CA ASP A 45 4.58 -15.18 -4.08
C ASP A 45 4.99 -14.26 -2.92
N ALA A 46 6.12 -13.54 -3.07
CA ALA A 46 6.56 -12.54 -2.11
C ALA A 46 5.51 -11.43 -1.92
N ASN A 47 4.88 -10.96 -2.98
CA ASN A 47 3.90 -9.87 -2.92
C ASN A 47 2.51 -10.35 -2.50
N LYS A 48 2.25 -11.67 -2.56
CA LYS A 48 1.00 -12.31 -2.13
C LYS A 48 1.06 -12.87 -0.72
N ARG A 49 2.24 -12.86 -0.07
CA ARG A 49 2.50 -13.57 1.19
C ARG A 49 1.53 -13.24 2.33
N TYR A 50 0.98 -12.03 2.32
CA TYR A 50 0.08 -11.52 3.35
C TYR A 50 -1.40 -11.57 2.96
N LEU A 51 -1.74 -12.09 1.79
CA LEU A 51 -3.13 -12.28 1.38
C LEU A 51 -3.72 -13.50 2.08
N ASP A 52 -4.96 -13.36 2.55
CA ASP A 52 -5.79 -14.45 3.05
C ASP A 52 -6.30 -15.34 1.91
N GLU A 53 -7.13 -16.34 2.25
CA GLU A 53 -7.75 -17.25 1.28
C GLU A 53 -8.67 -16.54 0.28
N ASN A 54 -9.26 -15.40 0.68
CA ASN A 54 -10.14 -14.61 -0.16
C ASN A 54 -9.35 -13.69 -1.10
N GLY A 55 -8.04 -13.49 -0.90
CA GLY A 55 -7.25 -12.52 -1.65
C GLY A 55 -7.24 -11.13 -1.03
N ILE A 56 -7.50 -11.01 0.26
CA ILE A 56 -7.51 -9.75 1.01
C ILE A 56 -6.32 -9.75 1.98
N ILE A 57 -5.64 -8.61 2.12
CA ILE A 57 -4.51 -8.46 3.03
C ILE A 57 -4.92 -8.68 4.50
N MET A 58 -4.10 -9.41 5.24
CA MET A 58 -4.30 -9.66 6.68
C MET A 58 -4.04 -8.40 7.52
N VAL A 59 -4.88 -8.18 8.54
CA VAL A 59 -4.66 -7.11 9.53
C VAL A 59 -3.40 -7.41 10.34
N GLY A 60 -2.58 -6.38 10.59
CA GLY A 60 -1.28 -6.48 11.25
C GLY A 60 -0.12 -6.80 10.30
N ALA A 61 -0.37 -7.02 9.01
CA ALA A 61 0.68 -7.22 8.03
C ALA A 61 1.50 -5.93 7.83
N GLU A 62 2.83 -6.06 7.86
CA GLU A 62 3.77 -5.00 7.47
C GLU A 62 3.95 -5.03 5.96
N VAL A 63 3.40 -4.03 5.28
CA VAL A 63 3.35 -3.94 3.82
C VAL A 63 4.38 -2.95 3.31
N LYS A 64 4.98 -3.29 2.17
CA LYS A 64 5.92 -2.45 1.44
C LYS A 64 5.41 -2.18 0.03
N GLU A 65 6.06 -1.24 -0.64
CA GLU A 65 5.83 -0.93 -2.04
C GLU A 65 5.71 -2.22 -2.89
N GLY A 66 4.63 -2.31 -3.67
CA GLY A 66 4.37 -3.44 -4.56
C GLY A 66 3.67 -4.65 -3.92
N ASP A 67 3.54 -4.69 -2.59
CA ASP A 67 2.71 -5.70 -1.92
C ASP A 67 1.24 -5.54 -2.34
N VAL A 68 0.55 -6.67 -2.51
CA VAL A 68 -0.86 -6.68 -2.89
C VAL A 68 -1.73 -6.48 -1.65
N LEU A 69 -2.56 -5.44 -1.65
CA LEU A 69 -3.53 -5.17 -0.59
C LEU A 69 -4.85 -5.91 -0.83
N VAL A 70 -5.32 -5.93 -2.08
CA VAL A 70 -6.51 -6.67 -2.50
C VAL A 70 -6.24 -7.28 -3.87
N GLY A 71 -6.24 -8.61 -3.92
CA GLY A 71 -6.13 -9.38 -5.15
C GLY A 71 -7.40 -9.27 -5.95
N LYS A 72 -7.32 -8.62 -7.12
CA LYS A 72 -8.46 -8.43 -8.00
C LYS A 72 -8.10 -8.89 -9.40
N VAL A 73 -9.01 -9.67 -10.00
CA VAL A 73 -8.86 -10.16 -11.36
C VAL A 73 -10.04 -9.72 -12.21
N SER A 74 -9.74 -9.22 -13.40
CA SER A 74 -10.74 -8.84 -14.39
C SER A 74 -10.68 -9.83 -15.56
N PRO A 75 -11.83 -10.30 -16.07
CA PRO A 75 -11.84 -11.15 -17.26
C PRO A 75 -11.30 -10.37 -18.46
N LYS A 76 -10.38 -10.97 -19.22
CA LYS A 76 -9.95 -10.40 -20.50
C LYS A 76 -11.12 -10.53 -21.47
N GLY A 77 -11.48 -9.43 -22.14
CA GLY A 77 -12.41 -9.50 -23.27
C GLY A 77 -11.88 -10.39 -24.38
N GLN A 78 -12.74 -10.78 -25.32
CA GLN A 78 -12.30 -11.46 -26.55
C GLN A 78 -11.49 -10.47 -27.41
N VAL A 79 -10.23 -10.29 -27.07
CA VAL A 79 -9.23 -9.69 -27.95
C VAL A 79 -8.68 -10.82 -28.81
N GLU A 80 -8.46 -10.57 -30.10
CA GLU A 80 -7.73 -11.52 -30.94
C GLU A 80 -6.37 -11.78 -30.29
N VAL A 81 -6.24 -12.97 -29.69
CA VAL A 81 -4.98 -13.42 -29.10
C VAL A 81 -3.94 -13.41 -30.19
N SER A 82 -2.81 -12.78 -29.89
CA SER A 82 -1.66 -12.70 -30.79
C SER A 82 -1.23 -14.12 -31.22
N PRO A 83 -0.68 -14.29 -32.43
CA PRO A 83 -0.15 -15.59 -32.87
C PRO A 83 0.84 -16.19 -31.86
N GLU A 84 1.64 -15.34 -31.19
CA GLU A 84 2.56 -15.73 -30.13
C GLU A 84 1.85 -16.30 -28.90
N GLU A 85 0.79 -15.63 -28.41
CA GLU A 85 0.01 -16.13 -27.28
C GLU A 85 -0.78 -17.40 -27.63
N LYS A 86 -1.24 -17.55 -28.87
CA LYS A 86 -1.86 -18.80 -29.35
C LYS A 86 -0.86 -19.95 -29.35
N LEU A 87 0.35 -19.71 -29.84
CA LEU A 87 1.43 -20.70 -29.80
C LEU A 87 1.82 -21.04 -28.36
N PHE A 88 1.97 -20.03 -27.51
CA PHE A 88 2.30 -20.21 -26.10
C PHE A 88 1.22 -21.01 -25.36
N LYS A 89 -0.06 -20.75 -25.63
CA LYS A 89 -1.19 -21.52 -25.09
C LYS A 89 -1.22 -22.96 -25.58
N ALA A 90 -0.79 -23.22 -26.82
CA ALA A 90 -0.71 -24.57 -27.37
C ALA A 90 0.43 -25.39 -26.74
N ILE A 91 1.54 -24.73 -26.37
CA ILE A 91 2.69 -25.39 -25.74
C ILE A 91 2.49 -25.51 -24.22
N PHE A 92 1.88 -24.50 -23.58
CA PHE A 92 1.66 -24.41 -22.14
C PHE A 92 0.18 -24.14 -21.82
N PRO A 93 -0.68 -25.17 -21.88
CA PRO A 93 -2.10 -25.03 -21.63
C PRO A 93 -2.43 -24.60 -20.19
N GLU A 94 -1.56 -24.90 -19.21
CA GLU A 94 -1.75 -24.54 -17.80
C GLU A 94 -1.45 -23.07 -17.48
N SER A 95 -0.69 -22.37 -18.32
CA SER A 95 -0.11 -21.06 -17.98
C SER A 95 -0.97 -19.87 -18.40
N VAL A 96 -1.98 -20.07 -19.25
CA VAL A 96 -2.76 -18.96 -19.82
C VAL A 96 -4.10 -18.83 -19.11
N GLN A 97 -4.07 -18.17 -17.95
CA GLN A 97 -5.29 -17.67 -17.33
C GLN A 97 -5.90 -16.58 -18.22
N ASN A 98 -7.20 -16.70 -18.55
CA ASN A 98 -7.95 -15.70 -19.32
C ASN A 98 -8.27 -14.43 -18.51
N VAL A 99 -7.73 -14.30 -17.30
CA VAL A 99 -7.91 -13.13 -16.44
C VAL A 99 -6.68 -12.23 -16.49
N ARG A 100 -6.89 -10.95 -16.20
CA ARG A 100 -5.83 -9.94 -16.05
C ARG A 100 -5.80 -9.49 -14.59
N ASP A 101 -4.59 -9.26 -14.09
CA ASP A 101 -4.36 -8.60 -12.80
C ASP A 101 -4.87 -7.14 -12.83
N SER A 102 -5.83 -6.85 -11.96
CA SER A 102 -6.36 -5.51 -11.68
C SER A 102 -6.33 -5.20 -10.17
N SER A 103 -5.41 -5.87 -9.45
CA SER A 103 -5.27 -5.82 -8.01
C SER A 103 -4.93 -4.43 -7.48
N LEU A 104 -5.37 -4.15 -6.26
CA LEU A 104 -4.93 -3.00 -5.49
C LEU A 104 -3.57 -3.33 -4.85
N LYS A 105 -2.53 -2.62 -5.28
CA LYS A 105 -1.17 -2.72 -4.75
C LYS A 105 -0.81 -1.47 -3.97
N LEU A 106 0.09 -1.59 -3.01
CA LEU A 106 0.61 -0.43 -2.31
C LEU A 106 1.44 0.42 -3.30
N PRO A 107 1.15 1.73 -3.43
CA PRO A 107 1.85 2.60 -4.39
C PRO A 107 3.32 2.80 -4.00
N HIS A 108 4.08 3.33 -4.95
CA HIS A 108 5.50 3.64 -4.75
C HIS A 108 5.74 4.56 -3.56
N GLY A 109 6.75 4.26 -2.76
CA GLY A 109 7.06 4.98 -1.52
C GLY A 109 6.05 4.79 -0.39
N GLY A 110 5.08 3.89 -0.55
CA GLY A 110 4.19 3.46 0.53
C GLY A 110 4.85 2.40 1.40
N ASP A 111 4.75 2.57 2.70
CA ASP A 111 5.09 1.59 3.72
C ASP A 111 4.15 1.74 4.90
N GLY A 112 3.92 0.66 5.64
CA GLY A 112 3.15 0.73 6.87
C GLY A 112 2.59 -0.61 7.32
N ILE A 113 1.70 -0.53 8.31
CA ILE A 113 1.04 -1.69 8.91
C ILE A 113 -0.45 -1.58 8.61
N VAL A 114 -1.04 -2.68 8.14
CA VAL A 114 -2.49 -2.76 7.94
C VAL A 114 -3.19 -2.73 9.30
N SER A 115 -3.97 -1.69 9.56
CA SER A 115 -4.72 -1.55 10.82
C SER A 115 -6.11 -2.15 10.73
N CYS A 116 -6.80 -1.95 9.60
CA CYS A 116 -8.17 -2.40 9.44
C CYS A 116 -8.49 -2.65 7.97
N VAL A 117 -9.31 -3.65 7.71
CA VAL A 117 -9.92 -3.91 6.41
C VAL A 117 -11.43 -3.91 6.60
N LYS A 118 -12.15 -3.16 5.77
CA LYS A 118 -13.62 -3.15 5.72
C LYS A 118 -14.08 -3.66 4.36
N ARG A 119 -14.95 -4.67 4.38
CA ARG A 119 -15.57 -5.27 3.20
C ARG A 119 -17.03 -4.84 3.14
N PHE A 120 -17.44 -4.30 2.01
CA PHE A 120 -18.82 -3.90 1.72
C PHE A 120 -19.27 -4.65 0.47
N SER A 121 -20.46 -5.26 0.51
CA SER A 121 -20.98 -6.02 -0.63
C SER A 121 -22.48 -5.83 -0.74
N ILE A 122 -23.02 -5.84 -1.96
CA ILE A 122 -24.48 -5.79 -2.18
C ILE A 122 -25.18 -6.95 -1.47
N ALA A 123 -24.57 -8.15 -1.47
CA ALA A 123 -25.13 -9.34 -0.83
C ALA A 123 -25.36 -9.17 0.69
N ASN A 124 -24.57 -8.31 1.34
CA ASN A 124 -24.70 -8.00 2.76
C ASN A 124 -25.67 -6.84 3.04
N GLY A 125 -26.41 -6.37 2.03
CA GLY A 125 -27.37 -5.27 2.15
C GLY A 125 -26.72 -3.89 2.23
N ASN A 126 -25.48 -3.74 1.77
CA ASN A 126 -24.82 -2.43 1.71
C ASN A 126 -25.23 -1.67 0.45
N GLU A 127 -25.52 -0.38 0.59
CA GLU A 127 -25.70 0.54 -0.54
C GLU A 127 -24.33 0.82 -1.18
N LEU A 128 -24.18 0.42 -2.44
CA LEU A 128 -23.00 0.64 -3.27
C LEU A 128 -23.41 1.36 -4.55
N ASN A 129 -22.43 2.01 -5.20
CA ASN A 129 -22.67 2.69 -6.48
C ASN A 129 -23.09 1.69 -7.55
N ASP A 130 -23.89 2.15 -8.51
CA ASP A 130 -24.36 1.32 -9.63
C ASP A 130 -23.20 0.64 -10.36
N GLY A 131 -23.30 -0.68 -10.49
CA GLY A 131 -22.28 -1.53 -11.13
C GLY A 131 -21.15 -1.99 -10.21
N VAL A 132 -21.09 -1.54 -8.94
CA VAL A 132 -20.12 -2.03 -7.95
C VAL A 132 -20.71 -3.20 -7.16
N ILE A 133 -20.19 -4.41 -7.38
CA ILE A 133 -20.63 -5.63 -6.68
C ILE A 133 -20.10 -5.65 -5.25
N GLU A 134 -18.82 -5.28 -5.11
CA GLU A 134 -18.10 -5.34 -3.86
C GLU A 134 -17.08 -4.20 -3.75
N MET A 135 -16.91 -3.65 -2.55
CA MET A 135 -15.94 -2.61 -2.23
C MET A 135 -15.15 -3.02 -0.99
N ILE A 136 -13.82 -3.02 -1.09
CA ILE A 136 -12.92 -3.26 0.03
C ILE A 136 -12.13 -1.98 0.31
N LYS A 137 -12.14 -1.56 1.57
CA LYS A 137 -11.32 -0.46 2.09
C LYS A 137 -10.23 -1.03 2.99
N VAL A 138 -8.99 -0.69 2.69
CA VAL A 138 -7.80 -1.08 3.47
C VAL A 138 -7.20 0.18 4.10
N TYR A 139 -7.08 0.18 5.42
CA TYR A 139 -6.45 1.25 6.18
C TYR A 139 -5.02 0.85 6.53
N VAL A 140 -4.05 1.56 5.96
CA VAL A 140 -2.63 1.37 6.25
C VAL A 140 -2.13 2.52 7.10
N VAL A 141 -1.51 2.20 8.22
CA VAL A 141 -0.91 3.16 9.13
C VAL A 141 0.58 3.25 8.83
N GLN A 142 1.02 4.43 8.44
CA GLN A 142 2.42 4.75 8.21
C GLN A 142 2.96 5.50 9.43
N LYS A 143 4.02 4.94 10.04
CA LYS A 143 4.77 5.62 11.11
C LYS A 143 5.92 6.38 10.48
N ARG A 144 5.79 7.70 10.38
CA ARG A 144 6.82 8.57 9.80
C ARG A 144 7.62 9.23 10.91
N LYS A 145 8.88 8.82 11.06
CA LYS A 145 9.85 9.52 11.90
C LYS A 145 10.33 10.79 11.21
N ILE A 146 10.75 11.76 12.00
CA ILE A 146 11.37 12.99 11.49
C ILE A 146 12.63 12.65 10.70
N GLN A 147 12.76 13.20 9.50
CA GLN A 147 13.87 12.93 8.58
C GLN A 147 14.42 14.20 7.93
N ILE A 148 15.60 14.09 7.31
CA ILE A 148 16.20 15.17 6.53
C ILE A 148 15.24 15.53 5.39
N GLY A 149 15.02 16.82 5.18
CA GLY A 149 14.03 17.32 4.21
C GLY A 149 12.65 17.63 4.81
N ASP A 150 12.34 17.15 6.02
CA ASP A 150 11.12 17.57 6.70
C ASP A 150 11.22 19.05 7.11
N LYS A 151 10.07 19.75 7.09
CA LYS A 151 9.98 21.18 7.36
C LYS A 151 9.40 21.42 8.74
N LEU A 152 10.13 22.16 9.55
CA LEU A 152 9.70 22.60 10.88
C LEU A 152 9.42 24.10 10.89
N ALA A 153 8.49 24.51 11.74
CA ALA A 153 8.15 25.92 11.96
C ALA A 153 7.88 26.18 13.45
N GLY A 154 8.41 27.28 13.97
CA GLY A 154 8.07 27.76 15.30
C GLY A 154 6.87 28.71 15.29
N ARG A 155 6.41 29.11 16.49
CA ARG A 155 5.22 29.95 16.68
C ARG A 155 5.38 31.40 16.21
N HIS A 156 6.62 31.84 15.97
CA HIS A 156 6.97 33.22 15.56
C HIS A 156 7.33 33.32 14.07
N GLY A 157 6.96 32.34 13.25
CA GLY A 157 7.17 32.40 11.80
C GLY A 157 8.58 32.01 11.33
N ASN A 158 9.46 31.57 12.23
CA ASN A 158 10.72 30.92 11.87
C ASN A 158 10.43 29.56 11.23
N LYS A 159 10.65 29.45 9.91
CA LYS A 159 10.46 28.21 9.13
C LYS A 159 11.82 27.71 8.65
N GLY A 160 12.03 26.40 8.68
CA GLY A 160 13.26 25.81 8.16
C GLY A 160 13.09 24.34 7.81
N VAL A 161 13.88 23.88 6.86
CA VAL A 161 14.00 22.47 6.51
C VAL A 161 15.15 21.86 7.30
N ILE A 162 14.96 20.62 7.75
CA ILE A 162 16.01 19.85 8.43
C ILE A 162 17.09 19.51 7.41
N SER A 163 18.32 19.99 7.63
CA SER A 163 19.47 19.72 6.76
C SER A 163 20.35 18.59 7.27
N LYS A 164 20.41 18.36 8.58
CA LYS A 164 21.25 17.34 9.18
C LYS A 164 20.66 16.86 10.49
N VAL A 165 20.71 15.55 10.69
CA VAL A 165 20.49 14.90 11.99
C VAL A 165 21.88 14.61 12.56
N VAL A 166 22.20 15.18 13.72
CA VAL A 166 23.53 15.11 14.33
C VAL A 166 23.49 14.15 15.52
N PRO A 167 24.47 13.22 15.64
CA PRO A 167 24.57 12.35 16.81
C PRO A 167 24.61 13.14 18.11
N VAL A 168 24.05 12.57 19.17
CA VAL A 168 23.95 13.28 20.46
C VAL A 168 25.31 13.73 20.99
N ALA A 169 26.39 12.97 20.75
CA ALA A 169 27.74 13.30 21.21
C ALA A 169 28.40 14.50 20.50
N ASP A 170 27.92 14.85 19.30
CA ASP A 170 28.48 15.95 18.48
C ASP A 170 27.66 17.25 18.63
N MET A 171 26.55 17.21 19.36
CA MET A 171 25.75 18.39 19.62
C MET A 171 26.47 19.32 20.61
N PRO A 172 26.24 20.64 20.59
CA PRO A 172 26.64 21.50 21.69
C PRO A 172 25.99 21.05 23.00
N HIS A 173 26.72 21.08 24.11
CA HIS A 173 26.20 20.65 25.42
C HIS A 173 26.25 21.81 26.43
N LEU A 174 25.36 21.76 27.40
CA LEU A 174 25.41 22.61 28.58
C LEU A 174 26.51 22.14 29.55
N GLU A 175 26.84 22.98 30.55
CA GLU A 175 27.85 22.67 31.57
C GLU A 175 27.51 21.41 32.41
N ASP A 176 26.22 21.06 32.48
CA ASP A 176 25.72 19.86 33.15
C ASP A 176 25.78 18.59 32.27
N GLY A 177 26.25 18.71 31.03
CA GLY A 177 26.34 17.62 30.06
C GLY A 177 25.06 17.38 29.24
N THR A 178 24.03 18.22 29.38
CA THR A 178 22.80 18.09 28.58
C THR A 178 23.01 18.56 27.13
N PRO A 179 22.75 17.69 26.12
CA PRO A 179 22.90 17.98 24.69
C PRO A 179 21.67 18.59 24.01
#